data_AF-A0AAN7T0U0-F1
#
_entry.id   AF-A0AAN7T0U0-F1
#
_cell.length_a   1.000
_cell.length_b   1.000
_cell.length_c   1.000
_cell.angle_alpha   90.00
_cell.angle_beta   90.00
_cell.angle_gamma   90.00
#
_symmetry.space_group_name_H-M   'P 1'
#
loop_
_entity.id
_entity.type
_entity.pdbx_description
1 polymer ?
#
loop_
_entity_poly.entity_id
_entity_poly.type
_entity_poly.pdbx_seq_one_letter_code
_entity_poly.pdbx_strand_id
1 'polypeptide(L)'
;MAPPEQPNLLVMGLPPNPNNQIDKPLEQARTEAESKGYNLTICTLDPINWPEEQTLSVLGKELDTRKYTVISIGFGVRGNRGATPMFEKMVNLCVEKQPGAKFGFAVHPTDIVSACERAMGVSERIVGL
;
A
#
# COMPACT_ATOMS: atom_id res chain seq x y z
N MET A 1 0.96 -20.88 23.24
CA MET A 1 0.96 -20.54 21.80
C MET A 1 0.87 -19.03 21.73
N ALA A 2 1.85 -18.34 21.14
CA ALA A 2 1.72 -16.89 20.95
C ALA A 2 0.54 -16.61 20.00
N PRO A 3 -0.22 -15.53 20.19
CA PRO A 3 -1.24 -15.14 19.21
C PRO A 3 -0.59 -14.98 17.84
N PRO A 4 -1.28 -15.35 16.75
CA PRO A 4 -0.76 -15.14 15.40
C PRO A 4 -0.44 -13.65 15.21
N GLU A 5 0.74 -13.37 14.66
CA GLU A 5 1.18 -12.01 14.41
C GLU A 5 0.22 -11.32 13.44
N GLN A 6 -0.21 -10.10 13.77
CA GLN A 6 -1.14 -9.34 12.94
C GLN A 6 -0.49 -9.01 11.59
N PRO A 7 -1.17 -9.25 10.45
CA PRO A 7 -0.63 -8.89 9.14
C PRO A 7 -0.29 -7.40 9.05
N ASN A 8 0.95 -7.10 8.69
CA ASN A 8 1.39 -5.73 8.43
C ASN A 8 1.07 -5.37 6.97
N LEU A 9 0.31 -4.31 6.77
CA LEU A 9 -0.08 -3.80 5.46
C LEU A 9 0.68 -2.49 5.22
N LEU A 10 1.40 -2.38 4.11
CA LEU A 10 1.96 -1.11 3.65
C LEU A 10 1.10 -0.58 2.52
N VAL A 11 0.71 0.68 2.57
CA VAL A 11 0.02 1.37 1.48
C VAL A 11 0.83 2.57 1.06
N MET A 12 1.20 2.59 -0.22
CA MET A 12 1.90 3.70 -0.85
C MET A 12 0.95 4.54 -1.68
N GLY A 13 1.10 5.86 -1.59
CA GLY A 13 0.30 6.77 -2.38
C GLY A 13 0.80 8.21 -2.43
N LEU A 14 0.24 9.00 -3.35
CA LEU A 14 0.52 10.43 -3.44
C LEU A 14 0.11 11.17 -2.17
N PRO A 15 0.84 12.24 -1.78
CA PRO A 15 0.45 13.07 -0.65
C PRO A 15 -0.94 13.69 -0.88
N PRO A 16 -1.69 13.96 0.22
CA PRO A 16 -2.89 14.75 0.15
C PRO A 16 -2.61 16.11 -0.50
N ASN A 17 -3.54 16.58 -1.32
CA ASN A 17 -3.49 17.93 -1.87
C ASN A 17 -4.91 18.53 -1.88
N PRO A 18 -5.06 19.86 -2.05
CA PRO A 18 -6.38 20.50 -1.99
C PRO A 18 -7.41 19.94 -2.98
N ASN A 19 -6.97 19.33 -4.09
CA ASN A 19 -7.82 18.74 -5.11
C ASN A 19 -8.12 17.25 -4.85
N ASN A 20 -7.50 16.64 -3.85
CA ASN A 20 -7.66 15.23 -3.50
C ASN A 20 -7.69 15.06 -1.97
N GLN A 21 -8.87 15.28 -1.38
CA GLN A 21 -9.14 15.19 0.06
C GLN A 21 -9.16 13.73 0.52
N ILE A 22 -7.98 13.09 0.60
CA ILE A 22 -7.84 11.67 0.94
C ILE A 22 -7.66 11.41 2.44
N ASP A 23 -7.46 12.44 3.26
CA ASP A 23 -7.18 12.29 4.69
C ASP A 23 -8.28 11.48 5.41
N LYS A 24 -9.54 11.87 5.22
CA LYS A 24 -10.67 11.17 5.86
C LYS A 24 -10.79 9.71 5.38
N PRO A 25 -10.75 9.41 4.07
CA PRO A 25 -10.70 8.02 3.61
C PRO A 25 -9.51 7.21 4.13
N LEU A 26 -8.33 7.81 4.28
CA LEU A 26 -7.14 7.15 4.83
C LEU A 26 -7.33 6.79 6.30
N GLU A 27 -7.88 7.69 7.10
CA GLU A 27 -8.23 7.42 8.50
C GLU A 27 -9.30 6.32 8.62
N GLN A 28 -10.31 6.33 7.73
CA GLN A 28 -11.29 5.26 7.68
C GLN A 28 -10.65 3.91 7.36
N ALA A 29 -9.70 3.86 6.44
CA ALA A 29 -8.96 2.64 6.12
C ALA A 29 -8.12 2.14 7.30
N ARG A 30 -7.54 3.04 8.11
CA ARG A 30 -6.85 2.67 9.36
C ARG A 30 -7.79 2.03 10.35
N THR A 31 -8.93 2.68 10.63
CA THR A 31 -9.95 2.14 11.55
C THR A 31 -10.48 0.79 11.06
N GLU A 32 -10.74 0.64 9.76
CA GLU A 32 -11.18 -0.63 9.19
C GLU A 32 -10.11 -1.72 9.36
N ALA A 33 -8.85 -1.42 9.02
CA ALA A 33 -7.75 -2.36 9.17
C ALA A 33 -7.57 -2.81 10.63
N GLU A 34 -7.59 -1.88 11.58
CA GLU A 34 -7.50 -2.16 13.02
C GLU A 34 -8.67 -3.05 13.49
N SER A 35 -9.90 -2.76 13.06
CA SER A 35 -11.08 -3.57 13.42
C SER A 35 -11.00 -5.02 12.92
N LYS A 36 -10.21 -5.26 11.87
CA LYS A 36 -9.95 -6.58 11.27
C LYS A 36 -8.66 -7.23 11.76
N GLY A 37 -7.94 -6.60 12.69
CA GLY A 37 -6.70 -7.12 13.24
C GLY A 37 -5.49 -6.99 12.31
N TYR A 38 -5.51 -6.00 11.41
CA TYR A 38 -4.38 -5.65 10.55
C TYR A 38 -3.65 -4.41 11.06
N ASN A 39 -2.35 -4.35 10.82
CA ASN A 39 -1.52 -3.19 11.14
C ASN A 39 -1.23 -2.40 9.87
N LEU A 40 -1.94 -1.29 9.66
CA LEU A 40 -1.84 -0.49 8.43
C LEU A 40 -0.82 0.64 8.56
N THR A 41 0.24 0.59 7.73
CA THR A 41 1.16 1.71 7.50
C THR A 41 0.78 2.43 6.21
N ILE A 42 0.65 3.76 6.27
CA ILE A 42 0.50 4.62 5.10
C ILE A 42 1.83 5.33 4.87
N CYS A 43 2.41 5.13 3.69
CA CYS A 43 3.64 5.78 3.24
C CYS A 43 3.31 6.70 2.07
N THR A 44 3.32 8.00 2.33
CA THR A 44 3.09 9.00 1.29
C THR A 44 4.39 9.30 0.55
N LEU A 45 4.33 9.13 -0.77
CA LEU A 45 5.44 9.33 -1.69
C LEU A 45 4.95 10.21 -2.83
N ASP A 46 5.75 11.18 -3.27
CA ASP A 46 5.43 12.01 -4.44
C ASP A 46 6.40 11.71 -5.61
N PRO A 47 6.29 10.54 -6.25
CA PRO A 47 7.15 10.17 -7.39
C PRO A 47 7.01 11.10 -8.60
N ILE A 48 6.03 12.01 -8.61
CA ILE A 48 5.80 12.96 -9.71
C ILE A 48 6.64 14.21 -9.49
N ASN A 49 6.69 14.72 -8.26
CA ASN A 49 7.37 15.98 -7.95
C ASN A 49 8.72 15.80 -7.24
N TRP A 50 9.00 14.62 -6.67
CA TRP A 50 10.27 14.36 -6.00
C TRP A 50 11.30 13.74 -6.95
N PRO A 51 12.59 14.01 -6.72
CA PRO A 51 13.66 13.25 -7.34
C PRO A 51 13.52 11.74 -7.08
N GLU A 52 13.96 10.95 -8.06
CA GLU A 52 13.96 9.49 -7.97
C GLU A 52 14.68 8.98 -6.71
N GLU A 53 15.90 9.45 -6.49
CA GLU A 53 16.74 9.02 -5.37
C GLU A 53 16.04 9.29 -4.02
N GLN A 54 15.38 10.44 -3.89
CA GLN A 54 14.61 10.77 -2.70
C GLN A 54 13.45 9.79 -2.50
N THR A 55 12.67 9.55 -3.56
CA THR A 55 11.50 8.65 -3.52
C THR A 55 11.91 7.24 -3.11
N LEU A 56 12.96 6.70 -3.75
CA LEU A 56 13.46 5.35 -3.46
C LEU A 56 14.13 5.28 -2.09
N SER A 57 14.81 6.33 -1.63
CA SER A 57 15.41 6.38 -0.29
C SER A 57 14.35 6.36 0.81
N VAL A 58 13.28 7.15 0.68
CA VAL A 58 12.17 7.17 1.64
C VAL A 58 11.46 5.81 1.67
N LEU A 59 11.13 5.26 0.49
CA LEU A 59 10.53 3.94 0.39
C LEU A 59 11.44 2.85 0.99
N GLY A 60 12.73 2.88 0.67
CA GLY A 60 13.70 1.91 1.19
C GLY A 60 13.77 1.91 2.71
N LYS A 61 13.80 3.10 3.34
CA LYS A 61 13.78 3.24 4.80
C LYS A 61 12.50 2.67 5.40
N GLU A 62 11.35 2.94 4.77
CA GLU A 62 10.06 2.40 5.22
C GLU A 62 10.04 0.87 5.17
N LEU A 63 10.52 0.29 4.07
CA LEU A 63 10.61 -1.16 3.89
C LEU A 63 11.61 -1.81 4.87
N ASP A 64 12.56 -1.08 5.44
CA ASP A 64 13.50 -1.62 6.42
C ASP A 64 12.91 -1.63 7.86
N THR A 65 11.74 -1.01 8.09
CA THR A 65 11.17 -0.87 9.45
C THR A 65 10.55 -2.17 9.99
N ARG A 66 9.95 -3.00 9.11
CA ARG A 66 9.29 -4.25 9.49
C ARG A 66 9.05 -5.16 8.28
N LYS A 67 8.58 -6.38 8.53
CA LYS A 67 8.11 -7.27 7.46
C LYS A 67 6.66 -7.01 7.12
N TYR A 68 6.40 -6.80 5.84
CA TYR A 68 5.07 -6.52 5.31
C TYR A 68 4.46 -7.77 4.67
N THR A 69 3.21 -8.08 5.01
CA THR A 69 2.44 -9.17 4.40
C THR A 69 1.92 -8.76 3.02
N VAL A 70 1.41 -7.54 2.93
CA VAL A 70 0.96 -6.94 1.68
C VAL A 70 1.53 -5.54 1.53
N ILE A 71 1.96 -5.24 0.31
CA ILE A 71 2.33 -3.91 -0.13
C ILE A 71 1.31 -3.49 -1.20
N SER A 72 0.51 -2.49 -0.88
CA SER A 72 -0.45 -1.89 -1.80
C SER A 72 0.15 -0.64 -2.43
N ILE A 73 0.16 -0.55 -3.76
CA ILE A 73 0.57 0.65 -4.49
C ILE A 73 -0.68 1.25 -5.14
N GLY A 74 -1.17 2.36 -4.60
CA GLY A 74 -2.39 3.02 -5.05
C GLY A 74 -2.22 4.52 -5.27
N PHE A 75 -3.33 5.26 -5.27
CA PHE A 75 -3.36 6.73 -5.19
C PHE A 75 -2.70 7.47 -6.36
N GLY A 76 -3.09 7.17 -7.59
CA GLY A 76 -2.73 7.99 -8.74
C GLY A 76 -1.33 7.78 -9.32
N VAL A 77 -0.42 7.09 -8.62
CA VAL A 77 0.89 6.69 -9.18
C VAL A 77 0.69 5.78 -10.40
N ARG A 78 -0.12 4.72 -10.25
CA ARG A 78 -0.42 3.79 -11.34
C ARG A 78 -1.37 4.36 -12.41
N GLY A 79 -2.15 5.38 -12.05
CA GLY A 79 -3.06 6.08 -12.98
C GLY A 79 -2.34 7.05 -13.91
N ASN A 80 -1.14 7.51 -13.53
CA ASN A 80 -0.33 8.40 -14.34
C ASN A 80 0.64 7.61 -15.21
N ARG A 81 0.38 7.53 -16.53
CA ARG A 81 1.26 6.83 -17.48
C ARG A 81 2.70 7.36 -17.46
N GLY A 82 2.91 8.65 -17.19
CA GLY A 82 4.25 9.25 -17.09
C GLY A 82 5.04 8.78 -15.87
N ALA A 83 4.36 8.25 -14.84
CA ALA A 83 4.99 7.71 -13.65
C ALA A 83 5.34 6.22 -13.76
N THR A 84 5.08 5.56 -14.90
CA THR A 84 5.32 4.11 -15.09
C THR A 84 6.75 3.69 -14.76
N PRO A 85 7.83 4.38 -15.24
CA PRO A 85 9.19 3.99 -14.89
C PRO A 85 9.47 4.06 -13.39
N MET A 86 8.89 5.04 -12.70
CA MET A 86 9.04 5.18 -11.25
C MET A 86 8.29 4.08 -10.50
N PHE A 87 7.07 3.78 -10.95
CA PHE A 87 6.27 2.67 -10.42
C PHE A 87 7.02 1.34 -10.51
N GLU A 88 7.64 1.04 -11.65
CA GLU A 88 8.45 -0.17 -11.83
C GLU A 88 9.62 -0.23 -10.86
N LYS A 89 10.35 0.88 -10.67
CA LYS A 89 11.45 0.96 -9.70
C LYS A 89 10.99 0.75 -8.27
N MET A 90 9.85 1.33 -7.88
CA MET A 90 9.25 1.12 -6.56
C MET A 90 8.86 -0.35 -6.34
N VAL A 91 8.20 -0.98 -7.33
CA VAL A 91 7.83 -2.41 -7.26
C VAL A 91 9.07 -3.28 -7.09
N ASN A 92 10.11 -3.04 -7.90
CA ASN A 92 11.35 -3.83 -7.83
C ASN A 92 12.04 -3.66 -6.47
N LEU A 93 12.10 -2.44 -5.91
CA LEU A 93 12.65 -2.21 -4.58
C LEU A 93 11.85 -2.95 -3.49
N CYS A 94 10.51 -2.97 -3.61
CA CYS A 94 9.66 -3.75 -2.71
C CYS A 94 9.96 -5.26 -2.80
N VAL A 95 10.11 -5.80 -4.02
CA VAL A 95 10.46 -7.22 -4.22
C VAL A 95 11.82 -7.55 -3.61
N GLU A 96 12.81 -6.67 -3.77
CA GLU A 96 14.16 -6.84 -3.23
C GLU A 96 14.17 -6.84 -1.69
N LYS A 97 13.54 -5.84 -1.06
CA LYS A 97 13.59 -5.67 0.41
C LYS A 97 12.57 -6.51 1.17
N GLN A 98 11.46 -6.84 0.54
CA GLN A 98 10.34 -7.59 1.14
C GLN A 98 10.02 -8.85 0.34
N PRO A 99 10.97 -9.79 0.20
CA PRO A 99 10.71 -11.04 -0.49
C PRO A 99 9.60 -11.80 0.24
N GLY A 100 8.53 -12.14 -0.49
CA GLY A 100 7.35 -12.83 0.04
C GLY A 100 6.16 -11.93 0.36
N ALA A 101 6.32 -10.60 0.37
CA ALA A 101 5.19 -9.69 0.42
C ALA A 101 4.34 -9.83 -0.85
N LYS A 102 3.02 -9.82 -0.70
CA LYS A 102 2.09 -9.81 -1.85
C LYS A 102 1.81 -8.37 -2.28
N PHE A 103 1.44 -8.17 -3.54
CA PHE A 103 1.04 -6.85 -4.04
C PHE A 103 -0.48 -6.69 -4.08
N GLY A 104 -0.95 -5.63 -3.44
CA GLY A 104 -2.32 -5.12 -3.56
C GLY A 104 -2.35 -3.91 -4.50
N PHE A 105 -3.49 -3.68 -5.15
CA PHE A 105 -3.68 -2.53 -6.01
C PHE A 105 -5.03 -1.88 -5.73
N ALA A 106 -5.04 -1.00 -4.73
CA ALA A 106 -6.17 -0.14 -4.42
C ALA A 106 -6.44 0.83 -5.58
N VAL A 107 -7.69 0.92 -6.03
CA VAL A 107 -8.14 1.88 -7.03
C VAL A 107 -8.51 3.21 -6.37
N HIS A 108 -9.04 3.16 -5.15
CA HIS A 108 -9.49 4.32 -4.39
C HIS A 108 -9.03 4.25 -2.92
N PRO A 109 -8.89 5.37 -2.22
CA PRO A 109 -8.57 5.33 -0.79
C PRO A 109 -9.55 4.47 0.05
N THR A 110 -10.80 4.36 -0.40
CA THR A 110 -11.85 3.57 0.25
C THR A 110 -11.77 2.06 -0.03
N ASP A 111 -10.91 1.60 -0.95
CA ASP A 111 -10.79 0.16 -1.29
C ASP A 111 -9.48 -0.47 -0.80
N ILE A 112 -8.67 0.27 -0.04
CA ILE A 112 -7.36 -0.17 0.48
C ILE A 112 -7.42 -1.55 1.14
N VAL A 113 -8.27 -1.71 2.15
CA VAL A 113 -8.30 -2.92 2.97
C VAL A 113 -8.77 -4.11 2.13
N SER A 114 -9.83 -3.90 1.33
CA SER A 114 -10.30 -4.91 0.39
C SER A 114 -9.24 -5.33 -0.63
N ALA A 115 -8.39 -4.39 -1.10
CA ALA A 115 -7.31 -4.69 -2.04
C ALA A 115 -6.23 -5.55 -1.39
N CYS A 116 -5.93 -5.29 -0.11
CA CYS A 116 -5.01 -6.11 0.66
C CYS A 116 -5.56 -7.51 0.93
N GLU A 117 -6.84 -7.63 1.29
CA GLU A 117 -7.51 -8.93 1.49
C GLU A 117 -7.52 -9.78 0.22
N ARG A 118 -7.85 -9.18 -0.93
CA ARG A 118 -7.74 -9.84 -2.25
C ARG A 118 -6.33 -10.36 -2.50
N ALA A 119 -5.30 -9.56 -2.23
CA ALA A 119 -3.91 -9.99 -2.38
C ALA A 119 -3.58 -11.16 -1.46
N MET A 120 -4.02 -11.11 -0.20
CA MET A 120 -3.82 -12.20 0.75
C MET A 120 -4.53 -13.50 0.35
N GLY A 121 -5.54 -13.44 -0.52
CA GLY A 121 -6.43 -14.56 -0.82
C GLY A 121 -7.52 -14.72 0.25
N VAL A 122 -7.74 -13.69 1.06
CA VAL A 122 -8.87 -13.56 1.96
C VAL A 122 -10.04 -13.07 1.10
N SER A 123 -10.61 -13.95 0.30
CA SER A 123 -11.85 -13.65 -0.42
C SER A 123 -13.02 -14.20 0.39
N GLU A 124 -14.09 -13.41 0.54
CA GLU A 124 -15.42 -13.99 0.68
C GLU A 124 -15.56 -15.06 -0.41
N ARG A 125 -16.00 -16.26 -0.05
CA ARG A 125 -16.37 -17.27 -1.03
C ARG A 125 -17.28 -16.56 -2.03
N ILE A 126 -16.96 -16.63 -3.33
CA ILE A 126 -17.96 -16.32 -4.35
C ILE A 126 -19.10 -17.31 -4.11
N VAL A 127 -20.15 -16.86 -3.44
CA VAL A 127 -21.38 -17.63 -3.27
C VAL A 127 -22.17 -17.40 -4.55
N GLY A 128 -22.11 -18.37 -5.45
CA GLY A 128 -23.01 -18.44 -6.61
C GLY A 128 -22.38 -18.03 -7.93
N LEU A 129 -21.96 -19.03 -8.69
CA LEU A 129 -22.38 -19.19 -10.08
C LEU A 129 -23.00 -20.59 -10.21
#